data_AF-A0A6M1L7Z0-F1
#
_entry.id   AF-A0A6M1L7Z0-F1
#
_cell.length_a   1.000
_cell.length_b   1.000
_cell.length_c   1.000
_cell.angle_alpha   90.00
_cell.angle_beta   90.00
_cell.angle_gamma   90.00
#
_symmetry.space_group_name_H-M   'P 1'
#
loop_
_entity.id
_entity.type
_entity.pdbx_description
1 polymer ?
#
loop_
_entity_poly.entity_id
_entity_poly.type
_entity_poly.pdbx_seq_one_letter_code
_entity_poly.pdbx_strand_id
1 'polypeptide(L)'
;MSVAIPAPSTLNFLAGLFAGAGINMLTSVSTGPPDPQVSTAKVALDAALWVVAAAFTTWAAHLFQTAEREADLYIDRDFSEAEKQEIRQEYLSRALRRARFPLVSTVLSLLGAVLLLPGLISWHRVFGG
;
A
#
# COMPACT_ATOMS: atom_id res chain seq x y z
N MET A 1 -9.89 19.00 -11.77
CA MET A 1 -8.72 18.57 -10.98
C MET A 1 -8.27 17.23 -11.51
N SER A 2 -7.12 17.16 -12.19
CA SER A 2 -6.53 15.87 -12.56
C SER A 2 -6.07 15.17 -11.28
N VAL A 3 -6.71 14.06 -10.95
CA VAL A 3 -6.19 13.19 -9.88
C VAL A 3 -4.91 12.58 -10.43
N ALA A 4 -3.76 12.96 -9.88
CA ALA A 4 -2.50 12.33 -10.22
C ALA A 4 -2.56 10.87 -9.79
N ILE A 5 -2.75 9.95 -10.76
CA ILE A 5 -2.73 8.52 -10.49
C ILE A 5 -1.28 8.16 -10.18
N PRO A 6 -0.99 7.54 -9.01
CA PRO A 6 0.37 7.16 -8.66
C PRO A 6 0.90 6.11 -9.66
N ALA A 7 2.15 6.28 -10.07
CA ALA A 7 2.82 5.33 -10.96
C ALA A 7 2.90 3.93 -10.32
N PRO A 8 2.88 2.84 -11.12
CA PRO A 8 2.98 1.47 -10.60
C PRO A 8 4.24 1.24 -9.75
N SER A 9 5.35 1.88 -10.10
CA SER A 9 6.60 1.82 -9.33
C SER A 9 6.47 2.38 -7.92
N THR A 10 5.76 3.50 -7.75
CA THR A 10 5.47 4.09 -6.44
C THR A 10 4.63 3.16 -5.59
N LEU A 11 3.60 2.53 -6.18
CA LEU A 11 2.76 1.57 -5.47
C LEU A 11 3.56 0.34 -5.03
N ASN A 12 4.41 -0.21 -5.90
CA ASN A 12 5.29 -1.33 -5.53
C ASN A 12 6.28 -0.96 -4.42
N PHE A 13 6.84 0.25 -4.45
CA PHE A 13 7.70 0.74 -3.38
C PHE A 13 6.96 0.81 -2.03
N LEU A 14 5.74 1.36 -2.02
CA LEU A 14 4.90 1.41 -0.81
C LEU A 14 4.53 0.02 -0.32
N ALA A 15 4.23 -0.91 -1.22
CA ALA A 15 3.97 -2.30 -0.85
C ALA A 15 5.18 -2.93 -0.15
N GLY A 16 6.39 -2.68 -0.65
CA GLY A 16 7.62 -3.13 -0.01
C GLY A 16 7.81 -2.56 1.40
N LEU A 17 7.52 -1.26 1.59
CA LEU A 17 7.56 -0.63 2.91
C LEU A 17 6.55 -1.24 3.88
N PHE A 18 5.31 -1.47 3.46
CA PHE A 18 4.27 -2.07 4.30
C PHE A 18 4.60 -3.52 4.68
N ALA A 19 5.09 -4.32 3.73
CA ALA A 19 5.54 -5.68 4.00
C ALA A 19 6.70 -5.69 4.99
N GLY A 20 7.70 -4.81 4.79
CA GLY A 20 8.83 -4.66 5.70
C GLY A 20 8.41 -4.28 7.13
N ALA A 21 7.46 -3.35 7.26
CA ALA A 21 6.93 -2.93 8.56
C ALA A 21 6.27 -4.11 9.31
N GLY A 22 5.38 -4.86 8.64
CA GLY A 22 4.72 -6.02 9.25
C GLY A 22 5.70 -7.13 9.65
N ILE A 23 6.67 -7.44 8.81
CA ILE A 23 7.72 -8.44 9.11
C ILE A 23 8.58 -7.99 10.30
N ASN A 24 8.98 -6.72 10.34
CA ASN A 24 9.77 -6.17 11.44
C ASN A 24 9.02 -6.22 12.78
N MET A 25 7.70 -5.99 12.78
CA MET A 25 6.88 -6.11 13.99
C MET A 25 6.80 -7.56 14.50
N LEU A 26 6.56 -8.53 13.61
CA LEU A 26 6.51 -9.95 13.97
C LEU A 26 7.85 -10.43 14.54
N THR A 27 8.95 -10.07 13.89
CA THR A 27 10.29 -10.45 14.31
C THR A 27 10.68 -9.81 15.65
N SER A 28 10.27 -8.57 15.90
CA SER A 28 10.53 -7.89 17.18
C SER A 28 9.83 -8.59 18.35
N VAL A 29 8.60 -9.08 18.17
CA VAL A 29 7.87 -9.80 19.23
C VAL A 29 8.40 -11.22 19.43
N SER A 30 8.90 -11.89 18.38
CA SER A 30 9.44 -13.24 18.52
C SER A 30 10.84 -13.28 19.14
N THR A 31 11.60 -12.18 19.07
CA THR A 31 12.99 -12.10 19.54
C THR A 31 13.18 -11.23 20.78
N GLY A 32 12.19 -10.40 21.13
CA GLY A 32 12.23 -9.53 22.30
C GLY A 32 11.97 -10.26 23.63
N PRO A 33 12.40 -9.70 24.77
CA PRO A 33 12.04 -10.23 26.07
C PRO A 33 10.52 -10.18 26.26
N PRO A 34 9.89 -11.21 26.87
CA PRO A 34 8.45 -11.25 27.05
C PRO A 34 8.01 -10.11 27.99
N ASP A 35 7.29 -9.13 27.43
CA ASP A 35 6.65 -8.07 28.20
C ASP A 35 5.20 -8.49 28.52
N PRO A 36 4.85 -8.74 29.80
CA PRO A 36 3.50 -9.14 30.20
C PRO A 36 2.44 -8.07 29.90
N GLN A 37 2.82 -6.83 29.58
CA GLN A 37 1.90 -5.75 29.21
C GLN A 37 1.56 -5.76 27.71
N VAL A 38 2.33 -6.45 26.88
CA VAL A 38 2.15 -6.48 25.42
C VAL A 38 1.46 -7.76 25.00
N SER A 39 0.28 -7.64 24.39
CA SER A 39 -0.44 -8.80 23.85
C SER A 39 0.17 -9.22 22.52
N THR A 40 0.83 -10.38 22.48
CA THR A 40 1.37 -11.01 21.26
C THR A 40 0.32 -11.12 20.15
N ALA A 41 -0.93 -11.45 20.51
CA ALA A 41 -2.03 -11.56 19.56
C ALA A 41 -2.36 -10.22 18.88
N LYS A 42 -2.29 -9.10 19.62
CA LYS A 42 -2.51 -7.76 19.05
C LYS A 42 -1.39 -7.39 18.06
N VAL A 43 -0.13 -7.67 18.41
CA VAL A 43 0.99 -7.36 17.51
C VAL A 43 0.97 -8.25 16.26
N ALA A 44 0.62 -9.53 16.40
CA ALA A 44 0.43 -10.41 15.25
C ALA A 44 -0.69 -9.90 14.32
N LEU A 45 -1.79 -9.39 14.89
CA LEU A 45 -2.88 -8.79 14.12
C LEU A 45 -2.44 -7.49 13.42
N ASP A 46 -1.76 -6.57 14.11
CA ASP A 46 -1.23 -5.34 13.52
C ASP A 46 -0.27 -5.65 12.35
N ALA A 47 0.69 -6.55 12.57
CA ALA A 47 1.61 -6.99 11.53
C ALA A 47 0.89 -7.61 10.33
N ALA A 48 -0.15 -8.42 10.56
CA ALA A 48 -0.97 -8.98 9.48
C ALA A 48 -1.65 -7.88 8.66
N LEU A 49 -2.15 -6.81 9.30
CA LEU A 49 -2.76 -5.68 8.59
C LEU A 49 -1.75 -4.91 7.74
N TRP A 50 -0.50 -4.75 8.20
CA TRP A 50 0.56 -4.18 7.37
C TRP A 50 0.86 -5.04 6.13
N VAL A 51 0.93 -6.37 6.30
CA VAL A 51 1.15 -7.29 5.17
C VAL A 51 -0.05 -7.33 4.22
N VAL A 52 -1.28 -7.27 4.74
CA VAL A 52 -2.50 -7.18 3.92
C VAL A 52 -2.53 -5.87 3.12
N ALA A 53 -2.13 -4.74 3.72
CA ALA A 53 -1.98 -3.47 3.02
C ALA A 53 -0.96 -3.60 1.87
N ALA A 54 0.18 -4.26 2.11
CA ALA A 54 1.17 -4.53 1.08
C ALA A 54 0.59 -5.35 -0.08
N ALA A 55 -0.15 -6.43 0.21
CA ALA A 55 -0.74 -7.30 -0.80
C ALA A 55 -1.73 -6.54 -1.70
N PHE A 56 -2.62 -5.75 -1.12
CA PHE A 56 -3.56 -4.95 -1.90
C PHE A 56 -2.87 -3.83 -2.68
N THR A 57 -1.83 -3.21 -2.13
CA THR A 57 -1.05 -2.20 -2.85
C THR A 57 -0.34 -2.81 -4.07
N THR A 58 0.27 -3.99 -3.92
CA THR A 58 0.87 -4.75 -5.03
C THR A 58 -0.17 -5.11 -6.09
N TRP A 59 -1.38 -5.53 -5.68
CA TRP A 59 -2.46 -5.81 -6.62
C TRP A 59 -2.84 -4.55 -7.41
N ALA A 60 -3.01 -3.41 -6.75
CA ALA A 60 -3.26 -2.15 -7.44
C ALA A 60 -2.14 -1.79 -8.43
N ALA A 61 -0.87 -1.94 -8.02
CA ALA A 61 0.30 -1.72 -8.88
C ALA A 61 0.25 -2.61 -10.13
N HIS A 62 -0.07 -3.90 -9.97
CA HIS A 62 -0.18 -4.85 -11.06
C HIS A 62 -1.27 -4.48 -12.07
N LEU A 63 -2.42 -3.98 -11.59
CA LEU A 63 -3.51 -3.51 -12.46
C LEU A 63 -3.08 -2.32 -13.31
N PHE A 64 -2.37 -1.35 -12.72
CA PHE A 64 -1.86 -0.19 -13.47
C PHE A 64 -0.76 -0.58 -14.45
N GLN A 65 0.19 -1.43 -14.03
CA GLN A 65 1.27 -1.91 -14.91
C GLN A 65 0.72 -2.70 -16.11
N THR A 66 -0.30 -3.52 -15.89
CA THR A 66 -0.96 -4.26 -16.97
C THR A 66 -1.65 -3.30 -17.94
N ALA A 67 -2.33 -2.27 -17.42
CA ALA A 67 -2.99 -1.27 -18.26
C ALA A 67 -2.01 -0.41 -19.07
N GLU A 68 -0.87 -0.03 -18.48
CA GLU A 68 0.21 0.66 -19.22
C GLU A 68 0.77 -0.23 -20.33
N ARG A 69 1.02 -1.51 -20.02
CA ARG A 69 1.51 -2.47 -21.01
C ARG A 69 0.52 -2.72 -22.14
N GLU A 70 -0.77 -2.82 -21.83
CA GLU A 70 -1.84 -2.91 -22.83
C GLU A 70 -1.87 -1.64 -23.69
N ALA A 71 -1.86 -0.45 -23.10
CA ALA A 71 -1.85 0.80 -23.84
C ALA A 71 -0.63 0.90 -24.78
N ASP A 72 0.56 0.53 -24.32
CA ASP A 72 1.78 0.56 -25.13
C ASP A 72 1.74 -0.44 -26.30
N LEU A 73 1.01 -1.55 -26.19
CA LEU A 73 0.80 -2.49 -27.30
C LEU A 73 -0.14 -1.93 -28.40
N TYR A 74 -1.01 -0.98 -28.05
CA TYR A 74 -1.94 -0.34 -28.99
C TYR A 74 -1.41 0.98 -29.58
N ILE A 75 -0.32 1.52 -29.03
CA ILE A 75 0.30 2.75 -29.53
C ILE A 75 1.19 2.41 -30.73
N ASP A 76 0.81 2.89 -31.92
CA ASP A 76 1.66 2.83 -33.10
C ASP A 76 2.64 4.04 -33.15
N ARG A 77 3.71 3.92 -33.95
CA ARG A 77 4.70 4.98 -34.19
C ARG A 77 4.11 6.21 -34.88
N ASP A 78 3.07 6.01 -35.68
CA ASP A 78 2.45 7.06 -36.48
C ASP A 78 1.48 7.94 -35.67
N PHE A 79 1.19 7.58 -34.41
CA PHE A 79 0.30 8.35 -33.55
C PHE A 79 0.97 9.64 -33.08
N SER A 80 0.19 10.71 -33.04
CA SER A 80 0.57 11.96 -32.40
C SER A 80 0.71 11.78 -30.88
N GLU A 81 1.51 12.63 -30.23
CA GLU A 81 1.65 12.58 -28.77
C GLU A 81 0.32 12.82 -28.04
N ALA A 82 -0.62 13.54 -28.65
CA ALA A 82 -1.96 13.73 -28.11
C ALA A 82 -2.78 12.43 -28.12
N GLU A 83 -2.80 11.70 -29.25
CA GLU A 83 -3.50 10.41 -29.37
C GLU A 83 -2.90 9.36 -28.43
N LYS A 84 -1.57 9.31 -28.30
CA LYS A 84 -0.89 8.43 -27.33
C LYS A 84 -1.33 8.71 -25.90
N GLN A 85 -1.46 9.98 -25.52
CA GLN A 85 -1.92 10.36 -24.19
C GLN A 85 -3.39 10.00 -23.98
N GLU A 86 -4.25 10.19 -24.99
CA GLU A 86 -5.66 9.84 -24.91
C GLU A 86 -5.85 8.33 -24.68
N ILE A 87 -5.16 7.49 -25.46
CA ILE A 87 -5.20 6.04 -25.30
C ILE A 87 -4.72 5.64 -23.90
N ARG A 88 -3.56 6.15 -23.47
CA ARG A 88 -3.04 5.86 -22.12
C ARG A 88 -4.03 6.27 -21.03
N GLN A 89 -4.66 7.44 -21.15
CA GLN A 89 -5.66 7.89 -20.18
C GLN A 89 -6.90 6.99 -20.17
N GLU A 90 -7.35 6.51 -21.32
CA GLU A 90 -8.48 5.59 -21.40
C GLU A 90 -8.20 4.30 -20.63
N TYR A 91 -7.07 3.64 -20.91
CA TYR A 91 -6.65 2.42 -20.21
C TYR A 91 -6.45 2.65 -18.71
N LEU A 92 -5.79 3.75 -18.31
CA LEU A 92 -5.61 4.10 -16.91
C LEU A 92 -6.94 4.35 -16.18
N SER A 93 -7.93 4.97 -16.82
CA SER A 93 -9.25 5.19 -16.21
C SER A 93 -10.01 3.88 -15.95
N ARG A 94 -9.86 2.89 -16.83
CA ARG A 94 -10.42 1.55 -16.68
C ARG A 94 -9.69 0.80 -15.56
N ALA A 95 -8.37 0.89 -15.53
CA ALA A 95 -7.53 0.32 -14.48
C ALA A 95 -7.89 0.89 -13.11
N LEU A 96 -8.05 2.21 -13.00
CA LEU A 96 -8.42 2.89 -11.76
C LEU A 96 -9.75 2.38 -11.20
N ARG A 97 -10.75 2.16 -12.05
CA ARG A 97 -12.04 1.58 -11.63
C ARG A 97 -11.87 0.20 -10.99
N ARG A 98 -10.99 -0.64 -11.56
CA ARG A 98 -10.67 -1.96 -11.00
C ARG A 98 -9.79 -1.86 -9.75
N ALA A 99 -8.87 -0.90 -9.71
CA ALA A 99 -7.96 -0.65 -8.60
C ALA A 99 -8.64 0.00 -7.38
N ARG A 100 -9.87 0.53 -7.52
CA ARG A 100 -10.61 1.11 -6.38
C ARG A 100 -10.72 0.16 -5.20
N PHE A 101 -11.11 -1.09 -5.43
CA PHE A 101 -11.24 -2.07 -4.37
C PHE A 101 -9.92 -2.29 -3.63
N PRO A 102 -8.80 -2.70 -4.28
CA PRO A 102 -7.54 -2.89 -3.57
C PRO A 102 -7.03 -1.61 -2.92
N LEU A 103 -7.20 -0.43 -3.54
CA LEU A 103 -6.78 0.84 -2.92
C LEU A 103 -7.58 1.16 -1.64
N VAL A 104 -8.91 0.98 -1.66
CA VAL A 104 -9.76 1.17 -0.47
C VAL A 104 -9.39 0.16 0.61
N SER A 105 -9.22 -1.11 0.25
CA SER A 105 -8.79 -2.16 1.19
C SER A 105 -7.43 -1.86 1.81
N THR A 106 -6.49 -1.31 1.03
CA THR A 106 -5.19 -0.84 1.55
C THR A 106 -5.40 0.22 2.63
N VAL A 107 -6.20 1.25 2.35
CA VAL A 107 -6.48 2.33 3.31
C VAL A 107 -7.14 1.79 4.57
N LEU A 108 -8.15 0.92 4.44
CA LEU A 108 -8.81 0.31 5.60
C LEU A 108 -7.84 -0.53 6.44
N SER A 109 -6.94 -1.28 5.78
CA SER A 109 -5.93 -2.09 6.46
C SER A 109 -4.93 -1.20 7.21
N LEU A 110 -4.46 -0.11 6.60
CA LEU A 110 -3.57 0.85 7.24
C LEU A 110 -4.25 1.57 8.41
N LEU A 111 -5.51 1.97 8.27
CA LEU A 111 -6.27 2.55 9.37
C LEU A 111 -6.42 1.55 10.53
N GLY A 112 -6.72 0.29 10.23
CA GLY A 112 -6.78 -0.77 11.24
C GLY A 112 -5.43 -0.97 11.94
N ALA A 113 -4.33 -1.02 11.19
CA ALA A 113 -2.98 -1.12 11.73
C ALA A 113 -2.65 0.07 12.65
N VAL A 114 -2.92 1.29 12.20
CA VAL A 114 -2.71 2.52 12.99
C VAL A 114 -3.56 2.55 14.28
N LEU A 115 -4.78 2.02 14.24
CA LEU A 115 -5.63 1.91 15.43
C LEU A 115 -5.17 0.82 16.40
N LEU A 116 -4.47 -0.21 15.89
CA LEU A 116 -3.91 -1.29 16.70
C LEU A 116 -2.50 -1.00 17.22
N LEU A 117 -1.81 -0.01 16.63
CA LEU A 117 -0.57 0.49 17.20
C LEU A 117 -0.82 0.79 18.68
N PRO A 118 -0.08 0.16 19.60
CA PRO A 118 -0.18 0.48 21.01
C PRO A 118 0.06 1.98 21.12
N GLY A 119 -0.94 2.71 21.65
CA GLY A 119 -1.08 4.16 21.48
C GLY A 119 0.25 4.90 21.38
N LEU A 120 0.43 5.61 20.26
CA LEU A 120 1.49 6.57 20.00
C LEU A 120 2.03 7.20 21.30
N ILE A 121 3.14 6.66 21.80
CA ILE A 121 3.99 7.24 22.83
C ILE A 121 3.25 7.42 24.17
N SER A 122 3.69 6.70 25.21
CA SER A 122 3.51 7.18 26.57
C SER A 122 4.29 8.51 26.73
N TRP A 123 3.74 9.62 26.24
CA TRP A 123 4.30 10.97 26.46
C TRP A 123 4.39 11.25 27.96
N HIS A 124 3.55 10.58 28.75
CA HIS A 124 3.63 10.60 30.20
C HIS A 124 4.93 10.01 30.77
N ARG A 125 5.63 9.07 30.09
CA ARG A 125 6.93 8.55 30.56
C ARG A 125 8.13 9.31 29.98
N VAL A 126 7.94 10.08 28.91
CA VAL A 126 9.02 10.89 28.29
C VAL A 126 9.03 12.33 28.85
N PHE A 127 7.89 12.85 29.32
CA PHE A 127 7.76 14.21 29.88
C PHE A 127 7.32 14.26 31.36
N GLY A 128 7.02 13.11 31.98
CA GLY A 128 6.70 13.03 33.41
C GLY A 128 7.84 12.37 34.16
N GLY A 129 8.67 13.21 34.81
CA GLY A 129 9.59 12.78 35.86
C GLY A 129 8.88 12.35 37.13
#